data_AF-A0A2M8HM28-F1
#
_entry.id   AF-A0A2M8HM28-F1
#
_cell.length_a   1.000
_cell.length_b   1.000
_cell.length_c   1.000
_cell.angle_alpha   90.00
_cell.angle_beta   90.00
_cell.angle_gamma   90.00
#
_symmetry.space_group_name_H-M   'P 1'
#
loop_
_entity.id
_entity.type
_entity.pdbx_description
1 polymer ?
#
loop_
_entity_poly.entity_id
_entity_poly.type
_entity_poly.pdbx_seq_one_letter_code
_entity_poly.pdbx_strand_id
1 'polypeptide(L)'
;MTKIKIITGFGIYLWAFSIFAHGENQIGQNGGKIRMPGAYHTEVLDYQGKGFKIYLLDISFKNPYTMNSKVNAKIISSKSEKVLKCYSHPDHFYCKGSSSEIDQEGILEIISERNGSKGMAVKYNLPIKEN
;
A
#
# COMPACT_ATOMS: atom_id res chain seq x y z
N MET A 1 42.04 50.67 8.97
CA MET A 1 41.55 50.17 7.67
C MET A 1 42.23 48.84 7.39
N THR A 2 41.53 47.71 7.56
CA THR A 2 42.02 46.41 7.09
C THR A 2 40.82 45.62 6.60
N LYS A 3 40.75 45.40 5.29
CA LYS A 3 39.61 44.78 4.59
C LYS A 3 39.70 43.26 4.74
N ILE A 4 38.69 42.64 5.34
CA ILE A 4 38.53 41.19 5.35
C ILE A 4 37.95 40.78 3.99
N LYS A 5 38.72 40.04 3.19
CA LYS A 5 38.26 39.39 1.96
C LYS A 5 37.58 38.07 2.34
N ILE A 6 36.26 38.03 2.34
CA ILE A 6 35.51 36.77 2.41
C ILE A 6 35.40 36.26 0.98
N ILE A 7 36.13 35.18 0.68
CA ILE A 7 36.10 34.51 -0.61
C ILE A 7 34.77 33.76 -0.71
N THR A 8 34.03 34.08 -1.77
CA THR A 8 32.76 33.48 -2.15
C THR A 8 32.95 32.00 -2.46
N GLY A 9 32.58 31.13 -1.52
CA GLY A 9 32.40 29.69 -1.77
C GLY A 9 30.92 29.40 -1.97
N PHE A 10 30.41 29.55 -3.18
CA PHE A 10 29.03 29.17 -3.51
C PHE A 10 28.99 27.66 -3.76
N GLY A 11 29.02 26.88 -2.67
CA GLY A 11 28.78 25.43 -2.73
C GLY A 11 27.30 25.17 -2.95
N ILE A 12 26.91 24.88 -4.19
CA ILE A 12 25.55 24.41 -4.50
C ILE A 12 25.45 22.96 -4.03
N TYR A 13 24.90 22.78 -2.83
CA TYR A 13 24.49 21.47 -2.32
C TYR A 13 23.14 21.14 -2.96
N LEU A 14 23.15 20.35 -4.04
CA LEU A 14 21.93 19.75 -4.59
C LEU A 14 21.49 18.62 -3.64
N TRP A 15 20.62 18.96 -2.69
CA TRP A 15 19.95 17.98 -1.86
C TRP A 15 18.93 17.21 -2.71
N ALA A 16 19.19 15.92 -2.92
CA ALA A 16 18.28 15.01 -3.59
C ALA A 16 17.07 14.72 -2.68
N PHE A 17 16.03 15.55 -2.75
CA PHE A 17 14.72 15.25 -2.16
C PHE A 17 13.87 14.43 -3.14
N SER A 18 14.18 13.14 -3.26
CA SER A 18 13.32 12.18 -3.97
C SER A 18 12.91 11.07 -3.03
N ILE A 19 12.07 11.40 -2.04
CA ILE A 19 11.48 10.37 -1.19
C ILE A 19 10.09 10.84 -0.76
N PHE A 20 9.05 10.09 -1.16
CA PHE A 20 7.66 10.14 -0.65
C PHE A 20 6.60 11.01 -1.36
N ALA A 21 6.64 11.12 -2.70
CA ALA A 21 5.54 11.77 -3.45
C ALA A 21 4.23 10.94 -3.54
N HIS A 22 4.24 9.66 -3.12
CA HIS A 22 3.11 8.72 -3.33
C HIS A 22 2.35 8.35 -2.06
N GLY A 23 2.60 9.03 -0.93
CA GLY A 23 1.83 8.87 0.32
C GLY A 23 1.85 7.49 0.98
N GLU A 24 2.60 6.51 0.46
CA GLU A 24 2.68 5.14 1.00
C GLU A 24 3.28 5.01 2.41
N ASN A 25 3.85 6.09 2.94
CA ASN A 25 4.31 6.18 4.33
C ASN A 25 3.20 6.56 5.31
N GLN A 26 2.05 6.99 4.79
CA GLN A 26 0.93 7.42 5.60
C GLN A 26 -0.04 6.26 5.84
N ILE A 27 -0.74 6.35 6.97
CA ILE A 27 -1.89 5.51 7.24
C ILE A 27 -3.03 6.00 6.35
N GLY A 28 -3.75 5.08 5.72
CA GLY A 28 -4.91 5.42 4.91
C GLY A 28 -6.09 5.88 5.75
N GLN A 29 -7.09 6.45 5.10
CA GLN A 29 -8.27 7.03 5.76
C GLN A 29 -9.09 6.00 6.55
N ASN A 30 -8.94 4.70 6.25
CA ASN A 30 -9.60 3.61 6.94
C ASN A 30 -8.68 2.94 7.99
N GLY A 31 -7.49 3.51 8.26
CA GLY A 31 -6.52 2.95 9.22
C GLY A 31 -5.57 1.91 8.62
N GLY A 32 -5.63 1.66 7.31
CA GLY A 32 -4.84 0.63 6.65
C GLY A 32 -3.49 1.10 6.12
N LYS A 33 -2.69 0.15 5.64
CA LYS A 33 -1.42 0.44 4.94
C LYS A 33 -1.67 0.72 3.48
N ILE A 34 -1.03 1.77 2.94
CA ILE A 34 -1.16 2.17 1.54
C ILE A 34 -0.02 1.64 0.67
N ARG A 35 -0.35 1.20 -0.55
CA ARG A 35 0.58 0.98 -1.66
C ARG A 35 0.00 1.50 -2.98
N MET A 36 0.85 1.91 -3.91
CA MET A 36 0.50 2.41 -5.23
C MET A 36 0.80 1.35 -6.31
N PRO A 37 -0.17 0.53 -6.72
CA PRO A 37 0.02 -0.43 -7.82
C PRO A 37 0.09 0.22 -9.21
N GLY A 38 -0.26 1.49 -9.36
CA GLY A 38 -0.31 2.16 -10.67
C GLY A 38 -1.05 3.49 -10.58
N ALA A 39 -2.07 3.69 -11.41
CA ALA A 39 -2.84 4.95 -11.45
C ALA A 39 -3.81 5.17 -10.27
N TYR A 40 -3.69 4.38 -9.20
CA TYR A 40 -4.55 4.39 -8.02
C TYR A 40 -3.79 3.77 -6.83
N HIS A 41 -4.40 3.80 -5.66
CA HIS A 41 -3.83 3.24 -4.43
C HIS A 41 -4.65 2.05 -3.91
N THR A 42 -3.97 1.16 -3.21
CA THR A 42 -4.57 0.12 -2.38
C THR A 42 -4.37 0.52 -0.93
N GLU A 43 -5.40 0.40 -0.10
CA GLU A 43 -5.30 0.46 1.36
C GLU A 43 -5.75 -0.89 1.95
N VAL A 44 -4.92 -1.47 2.81
CA VAL A 44 -5.15 -2.83 3.34
C VAL A 44 -5.10 -2.83 4.86
N LEU A 45 -6.09 -3.50 5.47
CA LEU A 45 -6.16 -3.76 6.90
C LEU A 45 -6.54 -5.23 7.17
N ASP A 46 -6.09 -5.74 8.31
CA ASP A 46 -6.65 -6.96 8.88
C ASP A 46 -8.11 -6.71 9.30
N TYR A 47 -8.96 -7.70 9.06
CA TYR A 47 -10.32 -7.75 9.55
C TYR A 47 -10.44 -8.74 10.69
N GLN A 48 -9.87 -8.40 11.85
CA GLN A 48 -10.00 -9.14 13.11
C GLN A 48 -9.58 -10.62 12.97
N GLY A 49 -8.49 -10.90 12.24
CA GLY A 49 -8.02 -12.26 12.01
C GLY A 49 -8.97 -13.13 11.17
N LYS A 50 -9.92 -12.53 10.43
CA LYS A 50 -10.85 -13.25 9.53
C LYS A 50 -10.48 -13.09 8.06
N GLY A 51 -9.66 -12.09 7.73
CA GLY A 51 -9.23 -11.81 6.37
C GLY A 51 -8.70 -10.39 6.25
N PHE A 52 -8.72 -9.86 5.04
CA PHE A 52 -8.28 -8.51 4.76
C PHE A 52 -9.39 -7.70 4.11
N LYS A 53 -9.55 -6.44 4.51
CA LYS A 53 -10.25 -5.45 3.68
C LYS A 53 -9.23 -4.74 2.80
N ILE A 54 -9.55 -4.62 1.52
CA ILE A 54 -8.70 -4.01 0.51
C ILE A 54 -9.53 -2.93 -0.19
N TYR A 55 -9.17 -1.68 0.04
CA TYR A 55 -9.81 -0.52 -0.56
C TYR A 55 -9.01 -0.10 -1.80
N LEU A 56 -9.70 0.20 -2.91
CA LEU A 56 -9.09 0.76 -4.12
C LEU A 56 -9.38 2.25 -4.20
N LEU A 57 -8.41 3.06 -3.80
CA LEU A 57 -8.52 4.49 -3.59
C LEU A 57 -7.98 5.28 -4.79
N ASP A 58 -8.44 6.51 -4.96
CA ASP A 58 -7.89 7.44 -5.95
C ASP A 58 -6.50 7.98 -5.57
N ILE A 59 -5.98 8.91 -6.38
CA ILE A 59 -4.67 9.54 -6.15
C ILE A 59 -4.63 10.43 -4.89
N SER A 60 -5.80 10.81 -4.36
CA SER A 60 -5.93 11.57 -3.11
C SER A 60 -6.11 10.68 -1.90
N PHE A 61 -5.92 9.36 -2.04
CA PHE A 61 -6.13 8.34 -0.99
C PHE A 61 -7.57 8.29 -0.47
N LYS A 62 -8.55 8.61 -1.33
CA LYS A 62 -9.98 8.68 -1.02
C LYS A 62 -10.81 7.87 -2.01
N ASN A 63 -12.13 7.96 -1.89
CA ASN A 63 -13.11 7.47 -2.87
C ASN A 63 -12.89 5.99 -3.26
N PRO A 64 -13.11 5.07 -2.30
CA PRO A 64 -13.07 3.65 -2.58
C PRO A 64 -14.00 3.28 -3.74
N TYR A 65 -13.54 2.36 -4.59
CA TYR A 65 -14.27 1.99 -5.79
C TYR A 65 -14.14 0.49 -6.10
N THR A 66 -15.27 -0.20 -6.20
CA THR A 66 -15.31 -1.66 -6.47
C THR A 66 -16.03 -2.02 -7.76
N MET A 67 -16.84 -1.11 -8.31
CA MET A 67 -17.49 -1.31 -9.60
C MET A 67 -16.44 -1.46 -10.70
N ASN A 68 -16.64 -2.40 -11.63
CA ASN A 68 -15.69 -2.71 -12.71
C ASN A 68 -14.23 -2.84 -12.23
N SER A 69 -14.06 -3.42 -11.05
CA SER A 69 -12.77 -3.55 -10.37
C SER A 69 -12.60 -4.98 -9.86
N LYS A 70 -11.36 -5.41 -9.66
CA LYS A 70 -11.03 -6.78 -9.26
C LYS A 70 -9.83 -6.79 -8.32
N VAL A 71 -9.81 -7.75 -7.41
CA VAL A 71 -8.68 -8.01 -6.51
C VAL A 71 -8.40 -9.50 -6.48
N ASN A 72 -7.14 -9.85 -6.72
CA ASN A 72 -6.59 -11.18 -6.46
C ASN A 72 -5.54 -11.03 -5.35
N ALA A 73 -5.67 -11.83 -4.30
CA ALA A 73 -4.76 -11.81 -3.17
C ALA A 73 -4.22 -13.21 -2.89
N LYS A 74 -2.94 -13.29 -2.54
CA LYS A 74 -2.33 -14.52 -2.02
C LYS A 74 -1.40 -14.22 -0.87
N ILE A 75 -1.31 -15.17 0.06
CA ILE A 75 -0.35 -15.16 1.15
C ILE A 75 0.82 -16.05 0.75
N ILE A 76 2.03 -15.52 0.88
CA ILE A 76 3.29 -16.20 0.62
C ILE A 76 4.02 -16.30 1.97
N SER A 77 4.20 -17.53 2.44
CA SER A 77 4.98 -17.85 3.64
C SER A 77 6.22 -18.65 3.26
N SER A 78 7.09 -18.94 4.22
CA SER A 78 8.25 -19.82 4.01
C SER A 78 7.86 -21.26 3.61
N LYS A 79 6.63 -21.68 3.92
CA LYS A 79 6.17 -23.08 3.76
C LYS A 79 5.20 -23.27 2.58
N SER A 80 4.51 -22.21 2.16
CA SER A 80 3.42 -22.32 1.19
C SER A 80 3.02 -20.98 0.59
N GLU A 81 2.39 -21.06 -0.58
CA GLU A 81 1.57 -19.99 -1.16
C GLU A 81 0.09 -20.39 -1.09
N LYS A 82 -0.76 -19.46 -0.66
CA LYS A 82 -2.22 -19.66 -0.59
C LYS A 82 -2.96 -18.51 -1.24
N VAL A 83 -3.73 -18.82 -2.29
CA VAL A 83 -4.67 -17.87 -2.90
C VAL A 83 -5.89 -17.69 -1.99
N LEU A 84 -6.27 -16.43 -1.74
CA LEU A 84 -7.44 -16.09 -0.94
C LEU A 84 -8.68 -15.96 -1.81
N LYS A 85 -9.84 -16.33 -1.23
CA LYS A 85 -11.14 -16.05 -1.86
C LYS A 85 -11.55 -14.61 -1.53
N CYS A 86 -11.66 -13.78 -2.57
CA CYS A 86 -12.01 -12.37 -2.44
C CYS A 86 -13.44 -12.11 -2.92
N TYR A 87 -14.15 -11.25 -2.20
CA TYR A 87 -15.54 -10.88 -2.42
C TYR A 87 -15.64 -9.36 -2.56
N SER A 88 -16.45 -8.89 -3.50
CA SER A 88 -16.71 -7.45 -3.65
C SER A 88 -17.75 -7.00 -2.63
N HIS A 89 -17.47 -5.89 -1.95
CA HIS A 89 -18.40 -5.09 -1.16
C HIS A 89 -18.57 -3.71 -1.81
N PRO A 90 -19.54 -2.88 -1.37
CA PRO A 90 -19.77 -1.57 -2.00
C PRO A 90 -18.54 -0.65 -2.03
N ASP A 91 -17.66 -0.73 -1.03
CA ASP A 91 -16.52 0.17 -0.82
C ASP A 91 -15.18 -0.55 -0.67
N HIS A 92 -15.14 -1.88 -0.63
CA HIS A 92 -13.89 -2.62 -0.52
C HIS A 92 -14.01 -4.02 -1.11
N PHE A 93 -12.87 -4.69 -1.25
CA PHE A 93 -12.83 -6.14 -1.44
C PHE A 93 -12.50 -6.80 -0.11
N TYR A 94 -13.24 -7.84 0.24
CA TYR A 94 -12.96 -8.67 1.40
C TYR A 94 -12.31 -9.98 0.96
N CYS A 95 -11.05 -10.21 1.33
CA CYS A 95 -10.35 -11.46 1.05
C CYS A 95 -10.29 -12.32 2.30
N LYS A 96 -11.02 -13.45 2.29
CA LYS A 96 -11.16 -14.34 3.43
C LYS A 96 -9.86 -15.10 3.71
N GLY A 97 -9.45 -15.10 4.98
CA GLY A 97 -8.32 -15.87 5.52
C GLY A 97 -8.70 -16.58 6.82
N SER A 98 -7.71 -17.13 7.52
CA SER A 98 -7.82 -17.57 8.91
C SER A 98 -6.82 -16.83 9.79
N SER A 99 -7.07 -16.79 11.10
CA SER A 99 -6.20 -16.09 12.06
C SER A 99 -4.76 -16.58 11.99
N SER A 100 -4.55 -17.90 11.89
CA SER A 100 -3.24 -18.52 11.67
C SER A 100 -2.51 -18.04 10.42
N GLU A 101 -3.23 -17.63 9.38
CA GLU A 101 -2.66 -17.16 8.11
C GLU A 101 -2.35 -15.67 8.12
N ILE A 102 -3.05 -14.92 8.97
CA ILE A 102 -2.93 -13.47 9.09
C ILE A 102 -1.83 -13.10 10.10
N ASP A 103 -1.70 -13.89 11.16
CA ASP A 103 -0.76 -13.65 12.26
C ASP A 103 0.65 -14.19 11.96
N GLN A 104 0.81 -15.04 10.94
CA GLN A 104 2.11 -15.59 10.56
C GLN A 104 2.98 -14.56 9.83
N GLU A 105 4.30 -14.74 9.93
CA GLU A 105 5.25 -13.99 9.10
C GLU A 105 5.15 -14.42 7.63
N GLY A 106 5.12 -13.43 6.75
CA GLY A 106 5.02 -13.66 5.31
C GLY A 106 4.68 -12.40 4.54
N ILE A 107 4.23 -12.57 3.30
CA ILE A 107 3.84 -11.50 2.40
C ILE A 107 2.40 -11.73 1.96
N LEU A 108 1.56 -10.72 2.12
CA LEU A 108 0.32 -10.60 1.36
C LEU A 108 0.65 -9.89 0.04
N GLU A 109 0.54 -10.63 -1.06
CA GLU A 109 0.68 -10.09 -2.42
C GLU A 109 -0.71 -9.84 -3.00
N ILE A 110 -0.91 -8.63 -3.53
CA ILE A 110 -2.17 -8.20 -4.14
C ILE A 110 -1.91 -7.74 -5.56
N ILE A 111 -2.71 -8.25 -6.49
CA ILE A 111 -2.84 -7.74 -7.85
C ILE A 111 -4.27 -7.25 -8.00
N SER A 112 -4.44 -6.01 -8.45
CA SER A 112 -5.76 -5.39 -8.55
C SER A 112 -5.98 -4.66 -9.87
N GLU A 113 -7.24 -4.38 -10.15
CA GLU A 113 -7.70 -3.55 -11.25
C GLU A 113 -8.76 -2.61 -10.70
N ARG A 114 -8.61 -1.29 -10.91
CA ARG A 114 -9.58 -0.27 -10.48
C ARG A 114 -10.20 0.37 -11.72
N ASN A 115 -11.51 0.18 -11.90
CA ASN A 115 -12.27 0.72 -13.03
C ASN A 115 -11.62 0.42 -14.41
N GLY A 116 -11.22 -0.82 -14.65
CA GLY A 116 -10.50 -1.20 -15.87
C GLY A 116 -8.99 -0.91 -15.87
N SER A 117 -8.48 -0.11 -14.92
CA SER A 117 -7.05 0.21 -14.82
C SER A 117 -6.30 -0.89 -14.08
N LYS A 118 -5.45 -1.64 -14.79
CA LYS A 118 -4.65 -2.72 -14.21
C LYS A 118 -3.49 -2.18 -13.39
N GLY A 119 -3.35 -2.70 -12.18
CA GLY A 119 -2.24 -2.41 -11.29
C GLY A 119 -1.16 -3.49 -11.33
N MET A 120 0.06 -3.11 -10.96
CA MET A 120 1.15 -4.03 -10.65
C MET A 120 0.92 -4.74 -9.32
N ALA A 121 1.64 -5.84 -9.10
CA ALA A 121 1.64 -6.53 -7.83
C ALA A 121 2.23 -5.64 -6.73
N VAL A 122 1.51 -5.52 -5.60
CA VAL A 122 1.97 -4.84 -4.39
C VAL A 122 2.09 -5.84 -3.25
N LYS A 123 3.03 -5.59 -2.34
CA LYS A 123 3.38 -6.51 -1.25
C LYS A 123 3.26 -5.84 0.11
N TYR A 124 2.68 -6.57 1.04
CA TYR A 124 2.52 -6.19 2.43
C TYR A 124 3.14 -7.25 3.33
N ASN A 125 4.00 -6.83 4.26
CA ASN A 125 4.52 -7.74 5.28
C ASN A 125 3.39 -8.11 6.25
N LEU A 126 3.25 -9.40 6.51
CA LEU A 126 2.39 -9.96 7.55
C LEU A 126 3.17 -10.15 8.86
N PRO A 127 2.52 -9.99 10.03
CA PRO A 127 1.16 -9.49 10.19
C PRO A 127 1.05 -8.01 9.81
N ILE A 128 -0.12 -7.59 9.32
CA ILE A 128 -0.38 -6.17 9.03
C ILE A 128 -0.53 -5.44 10.37
N LYS A 129 0.58 -4.92 10.88
CA LYS A 129 0.55 -4.06 12.07
C LYS A 129 -0.23 -2.78 11.75
N GLU A 130 -1.35 -2.59 12.46
CA GLU A 130 -1.92 -1.26 12.67
C GLU A 130 -0.89 -0.46 13.49
N ASN A 131 -0.69 0.82 13.14
CA ASN A 131 0.10 1.75 13.95
C ASN A 131 -0.85 2.68 14.69
#